data_AF-A0A956ZNY1-F1
#
_entry.id   AF-A0A956ZNY1-F1
#
_cell.length_a   1.000
_cell.length_b   1.000
_cell.length_c   1.000
_cell.angle_alpha   90.00
_cell.angle_beta   90.00
_cell.angle_gamma   90.00
#
_symmetry.space_group_name_H-M   'P 1'
#
loop_
_entity.id
_entity.type
_entity.pdbx_description
1 polymer ?
#
loop_
_entity_poly.entity_id
_entity_poly.type
_entity_poly.pdbx_seq_one_letter_code
_entity_poly.pdbx_strand_id
1 'polypeptide(L)'
;MVSVTPSVVWFRDVDASDLGLVGGKGANLGELTKAQIPVPPGFVVTADTYFSFIRRNNLEPAIRAELEGLDVHNAAALESRSARVRELIMSASLSPGVAAEIR
;
A
#
# COMPACT_ATOMS: atom_id res chain seq x y z
N MET A 1 4.16 19.67 15.31
CA MET A 1 3.79 19.75 13.87
C MET A 1 3.72 18.32 13.38
N VAL A 2 2.54 17.82 13.01
CA VAL A 2 2.43 16.50 12.38
C VAL A 2 2.91 16.70 10.94
N SER A 3 4.04 16.09 10.59
CA SER A 3 4.54 16.10 9.22
C SER A 3 3.49 15.42 8.34
N VAL A 4 2.93 16.14 7.37
CA VAL A 4 1.99 15.56 6.41
C VAL A 4 2.81 14.74 5.42
N THR A 5 2.77 13.41 5.54
CA THR A 5 3.36 12.51 4.57
C THR A 5 2.59 12.62 3.25
N PRO A 6 3.26 12.73 2.08
CA PRO A 6 2.57 12.80 0.79
C PRO A 6 1.81 11.50 0.49
N SER A 7 0.65 11.59 -0.19
CA SER A 7 -0.13 10.39 -0.51
C SER A 7 0.51 9.58 -1.63
N VAL A 8 1.17 10.28 -2.55
CA VAL A 8 1.94 9.70 -3.66
C VAL A 8 3.31 10.36 -3.77
N VAL A 9 4.28 9.61 -4.30
CA VAL A 9 5.63 10.10 -4.62
C VAL A 9 6.05 9.60 -5.99
N TRP A 10 6.69 10.45 -6.79
CA TRP A 10 7.11 10.10 -8.15
C TRP A 10 8.39 9.27 -8.11
N PHE A 11 8.59 8.37 -9.10
CA PHE A 11 9.84 7.59 -9.17
C PHE A 11 11.09 8.47 -9.17
N ARG A 12 11.05 9.64 -9.83
CA ARG A 12 12.17 10.59 -9.84
C ARG A 12 12.53 11.16 -8.46
N ASP A 13 11.62 11.09 -7.49
CA ASP A 13 11.74 11.75 -6.19
C ASP A 13 12.09 10.75 -5.06
N VAL A 14 12.29 9.46 -5.36
CA VAL A 14 12.59 8.41 -4.37
C VAL A 14 13.80 7.56 -4.74
N ASP A 15 14.41 6.92 -3.74
CA ASP A 15 15.52 5.98 -3.91
C ASP A 15 15.55 4.87 -2.85
N ALA A 16 16.65 4.12 -2.78
CA ALA A 16 16.85 3.04 -1.82
C ALA A 16 16.70 3.48 -0.35
N SER A 17 16.88 4.77 -0.02
CA SER A 17 16.68 5.27 1.35
C SER A 17 15.20 5.34 1.76
N ASP A 18 14.28 5.35 0.79
CA ASP A 18 12.83 5.50 1.01
C ASP A 18 12.07 4.17 1.17
N LEU A 19 12.77 3.06 1.46
CA LEU A 19 12.19 1.71 1.62
C LEU A 19 10.96 1.67 2.53
N GLY A 20 10.97 2.42 3.64
CA GLY A 20 9.83 2.48 4.56
C GLY A 20 8.60 3.24 4.01
N LEU A 21 8.80 4.12 3.04
CA LEU A 21 7.76 4.94 2.43
C LEU A 21 7.14 4.25 1.21
N VAL A 22 7.96 3.65 0.35
CA VAL A 22 7.54 3.13 -0.98
C VAL A 22 7.73 1.63 -1.18
N GLY A 23 8.36 0.94 -0.21
CA GLY A 23 8.73 -0.46 -0.32
C GLY A 23 9.85 -0.72 -1.34
N GLY A 24 10.38 -1.94 -1.36
CA GLY A 24 11.55 -2.28 -2.18
C GLY A 24 11.35 -2.14 -3.69
N LYS A 25 10.12 -2.39 -4.20
CA LYS A 25 9.82 -2.20 -5.63
C LYS A 25 9.82 -0.72 -6.02
N GLY A 26 9.16 0.12 -5.23
CA GLY A 26 9.09 1.57 -5.48
C GLY A 26 10.46 2.22 -5.40
N ALA A 27 11.25 1.85 -4.39
CA ALA A 27 12.63 2.29 -4.23
C ALA A 27 13.50 1.92 -5.44
N ASN A 28 13.45 0.66 -5.89
CA ASN A 28 14.20 0.20 -7.06
C ASN A 28 13.75 0.92 -8.36
N LEU A 29 12.46 1.16 -8.55
CA LEU A 29 11.98 1.94 -9.71
C LEU A 29 12.50 3.38 -9.69
N GLY A 30 12.65 3.97 -8.51
CA GLY A 30 13.29 5.26 -8.33
C GLY A 30 14.77 5.25 -8.70
N GLU A 31 15.52 4.26 -8.21
CA GLU A 31 16.94 4.04 -8.58
C GLU A 31 17.12 3.92 -10.09
N LEU A 32 16.32 3.07 -10.75
CA LEU A 32 16.39 2.87 -12.20
C LEU A 32 16.06 4.16 -12.96
N THR A 33 15.07 4.92 -12.49
CA THR A 33 14.68 6.21 -13.09
C THR A 33 15.80 7.24 -12.95
N LYS A 34 16.43 7.35 -11.78
CA LYS A 34 17.57 8.25 -11.54
C LYS A 34 18.79 7.86 -12.39
N ALA A 35 19.01 6.56 -12.58
CA ALA A 35 20.05 6.01 -13.45
C ALA A 35 19.78 6.21 -14.97
N GLN A 36 18.72 6.92 -15.35
CA GLN A 36 18.33 7.16 -16.75
C GLN A 36 18.07 5.86 -17.55
N ILE A 37 17.75 4.77 -16.84
CA ILE A 37 17.27 3.54 -17.49
C ILE A 37 15.83 3.81 -17.96
N PRO A 38 15.42 3.32 -19.15
CA PRO A 38 14.07 3.53 -19.65
C PRO A 38 12.99 2.89 -18.77
N VAL A 39 12.51 3.64 -17.79
CA VAL A 39 11.38 3.29 -16.93
C VAL A 39 10.18 4.15 -17.36
N PRO A 40 9.00 3.56 -17.60
CA PRO A 40 7.79 4.34 -17.84
C PRO A 40 7.54 5.34 -16.70
N PRO A 41 7.13 6.59 -16.98
CA PRO A 41 6.79 7.54 -15.93
C PRO A 41 5.74 6.98 -14.98
N GLY A 42 5.93 7.20 -13.69
CA GLY A 42 5.02 6.67 -12.67
C GLY A 42 5.32 7.20 -11.28
N PHE A 43 4.47 6.77 -10.36
CA PHE A 43 4.50 7.14 -8.95
C PHE A 43 4.17 5.92 -8.08
N VAL A 44 4.42 6.05 -6.79
CA VAL A 44 4.08 5.06 -5.76
C VAL A 44 3.06 5.67 -4.82
N VAL A 45 2.00 4.91 -4.50
CA VAL A 45 1.11 5.21 -3.38
C VAL A 45 1.83 4.83 -2.09
N THR A 46 2.00 5.79 -1.18
CA THR A 46 2.85 5.61 0.01
C THR A 46 2.27 4.61 1.01
N ALA A 47 3.14 3.99 1.80
CA ALA A 47 2.73 3.08 2.88
C ALA A 47 1.81 3.78 3.89
N ASP A 48 2.06 5.05 4.21
CA ASP A 48 1.19 5.83 5.11
C ASP A 48 -0.23 6.03 4.53
N THR A 49 -0.35 6.17 3.22
CA THR A 49 -1.66 6.22 2.55
C THR A 49 -2.42 4.92 2.73
N TYR A 50 -1.75 3.78 2.56
CA TYR A 50 -2.32 2.46 2.83
C TYR A 50 -2.78 2.33 4.29
N PHE A 51 -1.92 2.63 5.26
CA PHE A 51 -2.28 2.52 6.67
C PHE A 51 -3.40 3.49 7.07
N SER A 52 -3.40 4.70 6.51
CA SER A 52 -4.48 5.65 6.71
C SER A 52 -5.81 5.16 6.13
N PHE A 53 -5.80 4.49 4.98
CA PHE A 53 -6.97 3.83 4.41
C PHE A 53 -7.50 2.71 5.32
N ILE A 54 -6.61 1.84 5.82
CA ILE A 54 -6.97 0.74 6.74
C ILE A 54 -7.59 1.30 8.03
N ARG A 55 -6.96 2.31 8.65
CA ARG A 55 -7.44 2.92 9.90
C ARG A 55 -8.78 3.64 9.73
N ARG A 56 -8.93 4.46 8.69
CA ARG A 56 -10.16 5.23 8.44
C ARG A 56 -11.39 4.34 8.21
N ASN A 57 -11.18 3.19 7.58
CA ASN A 57 -12.25 2.22 7.34
C ASN A 57 -12.38 1.19 8.48
N ASN A 58 -11.64 1.35 9.58
CA ASN A 58 -11.63 0.42 10.71
C ASN A 58 -11.41 -1.05 10.29
N LEU A 59 -10.55 -1.28 9.30
CA LEU A 59 -10.34 -2.61 8.71
C LEU A 59 -9.38 -3.47 9.55
N GLU A 60 -8.50 -2.86 10.33
CA GLU A 60 -7.49 -3.61 11.10
C GLU A 60 -8.10 -4.66 12.04
N PRO A 61 -9.12 -4.33 12.88
CA PRO A 61 -9.75 -5.34 13.73
C PRO A 61 -10.42 -6.47 12.95
N ALA A 62 -11.09 -6.14 11.83
CA ALA A 62 -11.76 -7.13 10.99
C ALA A 62 -10.77 -8.08 10.30
N ILE A 63 -9.68 -7.54 9.76
CA ILE A 63 -8.60 -8.34 9.18
C ILE A 63 -7.96 -9.22 10.24
N ARG A 64 -7.71 -8.69 11.44
CA ARG A 64 -7.13 -9.46 12.55
C ARG A 64 -8.01 -10.63 12.96
N ALA A 65 -9.32 -10.41 13.07
CA ALA A 65 -10.29 -11.46 13.37
C ALA A 65 -10.33 -12.55 12.27
N GLU A 66 -10.11 -12.18 11.01
CA GLU A 66 -9.99 -13.15 9.93
C GLU A 66 -8.71 -13.98 10.00
N LEU A 67 -7.61 -13.42 10.51
CA LEU A 67 -6.33 -14.13 10.63
C LEU A 67 -6.21 -14.96 11.91
N GLU A 68 -7.06 -14.72 12.90
CA GLU A 68 -6.99 -15.40 14.20
C GLU A 68 -7.23 -16.91 14.05
N GLY A 69 -6.32 -17.71 14.61
CA GLY A 69 -6.39 -19.17 14.57
C GLY A 69 -6.18 -19.79 13.17
N LEU A 70 -5.73 -19.02 12.18
CA LEU A 70 -5.49 -19.51 10.82
C LEU A 70 -4.27 -20.43 10.77
N ASP A 71 -4.48 -21.68 10.35
CA ASP A 71 -3.41 -22.60 10.00
C ASP A 71 -2.87 -22.29 8.59
N VAL A 72 -1.60 -21.89 8.52
CA VAL A 72 -0.90 -21.55 7.27
C VAL A 72 -0.57 -22.77 6.41
N HIS A 73 -0.76 -23.99 6.90
CA HIS A 73 -0.61 -25.21 6.12
C HIS A 73 -1.94 -25.71 5.53
N ASN A 74 -3.06 -25.10 5.91
CA ASN A 74 -4.37 -25.40 5.35
C ASN A 74 -4.68 -24.47 4.17
N ALA A 75 -4.39 -24.94 2.96
CA ALA A 75 -4.59 -24.17 1.73
C ALA A 75 -6.03 -23.69 1.52
N ALA A 76 -7.04 -24.52 1.83
CA ALA A 76 -8.44 -24.15 1.67
C ALA A 76 -8.86 -23.05 2.67
N ALA A 77 -8.37 -23.14 3.91
CA ALA A 77 -8.59 -22.09 4.90
C ALA A 77 -7.93 -20.77 4.46
N LEU A 78 -6.67 -20.81 4.00
CA LEU A 78 -5.96 -19.64 3.48
C LEU A 78 -6.72 -18.97 2.33
N GLU A 79 -7.18 -19.74 1.36
CA GLU A 79 -7.94 -19.22 0.22
C GLU A 79 -9.21 -18.52 0.69
N SER A 80 -10.03 -19.21 1.49
CA SER A 80 -11.28 -18.68 2.01
C SER A 80 -11.09 -17.39 2.82
N ARG A 81 -10.07 -17.36 3.69
CA ARG A 81 -9.78 -16.21 4.57
C ARG A 81 -9.20 -15.04 3.78
N SER A 82 -8.34 -15.32 2.80
CA SER A 82 -7.80 -14.30 1.90
C SER A 82 -8.89 -13.65 1.06
N ALA A 83 -9.89 -14.42 0.61
CA ALA A 83 -11.04 -13.91 -0.14
C ALA A 83 -11.86 -12.92 0.70
N ARG A 84 -12.13 -13.26 1.97
CA ARG A 84 -12.84 -12.35 2.90
C ARG A 84 -12.06 -11.08 3.19
N VAL A 85 -10.75 -11.17 3.45
CA VAL A 85 -9.89 -9.97 3.61
C VAL A 85 -9.89 -9.10 2.36
N ARG A 86 -9.86 -9.71 1.17
CA ARG A 86 -9.95 -8.98 -0.11
C ARG A 86 -11.29 -8.27 -0.23
N GLU A 87 -12.40 -8.93 0.08
CA GLU A 87 -13.74 -8.34 0.04
C GLU A 87 -13.86 -7.14 1.00
N LEU A 88 -13.36 -7.27 2.23
CA LEU A 88 -13.31 -6.16 3.19
C LEU A 88 -12.58 -4.94 2.61
N ILE A 89 -11.41 -5.15 1.99
CA ILE A 89 -10.63 -4.07 1.38
C ILE A 89 -11.34 -3.47 0.17
N MET A 90 -11.97 -4.28 -0.68
CA MET A 90 -12.66 -3.83 -1.89
C MET A 90 -13.98 -3.11 -1.63
N SER A 91 -14.63 -3.40 -0.50
CA SER A 91 -15.87 -2.72 -0.07
C SER A 91 -15.61 -1.38 0.63
N ALA A 92 -14.37 -1.12 1.05
CA ALA A 92 -13.98 0.07 1.80
C ALA A 92 -13.82 1.33 0.92
N SER A 93 -14.04 2.50 1.52
CA SER A 93 -14.03 3.77 0.80
C SER A 93 -12.64 4.40 0.79
N LEU A 94 -12.17 4.81 -0.39
CA LEU A 94 -10.97 5.60 -0.54
C LEU A 94 -11.24 7.07 -0.17
N SER A 95 -10.29 7.72 0.50
CA SER A 95 -10.41 9.14 0.79
C SER A 95 -10.39 9.97 -0.50
N PRO A 96 -11.26 10.99 -0.66
CA PRO A 96 -11.26 11.86 -1.83
C PRO A 96 -9.91 12.55 -2.09
N GLY A 97 -9.14 12.86 -1.04
CA GLY A 97 -7.84 13.52 -1.16
C GLY A 97 -6.79 12.69 -1.91
N VAL A 98 -6.71 11.39 -1.61
CA VAL A 98 -5.78 10.47 -2.30
C VAL A 98 -6.15 10.34 -3.78
N ALA A 99 -7.45 10.21 -4.07
CA ALA A 99 -7.93 10.12 -5.45
C ALA A 99 -7.69 11.41 -6.25
N ALA A 100 -7.67 12.57 -5.58
CA ALA A 100 -7.38 13.84 -6.22
C ALA A 100 -5.88 14.02 -6.55
N GLU A 101 -4.98 13.48 -5.73
CA GLU A 101 -3.52 13.50 -5.99
C GLU A 101 -3.09 12.57 -7.15
N ILE A 102 -3.95 11.65 -7.57
CA ILE A 102 -3.67 10.64 -8.61
C ILE A 102 -4.23 11.04 -9.99
N ARG A 103 -5.10 12.05 -10.07
CA ARG A 103 -5.73 12.51 -11.33
C ARG A 103 -4.97 13.65 -11.99
#